data_AF-A0A1A7KM81-F1
#
_entry.id   AF-A0A1A7KM81-F1
#
_cell.length_a   1.000
_cell.length_b   1.000
_cell.length_c   1.000
_cell.angle_alpha   90.00
_cell.angle_beta   90.00
_cell.angle_gamma   90.00
#
_symmetry.space_group_name_H-M   'P 1'
#
loop_
_entity.id
_entity.type
_entity.pdbx_description
1 polymer ?
#
loop_
_entity_poly.entity_id
_entity_poly.type
_entity_poly.pdbx_seq_one_letter_code
_entity_poly.pdbx_strand_id
1 'polypeptide(L)'
;MNYTTCSFRHAEIILQEPRFSAQYNEITAVLTGITDDDIITKHESYSNTPKSISRVINDLLKERFLALNWSSESPIFQHSDYTGETWRLDFAKADLSIEVAFNHSTVIAWNLIKPVLASELNHVQKAIQTKIGIVITATQNMKVLGGFDGAVGTFEKFVDYLPPLQNLLTVPLLINGLEPPTSFKITHCQPELRKTIGQVIRYDNNE
;
A
#
# COMPACT_ATOMS: atom_id res chain seq x y z
N MET A 1 -12.79 1.45 -1.43
CA MET A 1 -12.16 1.50 -2.77
C MET A 1 -12.19 0.12 -3.38
N ASN A 2 -12.26 0.06 -4.71
CA ASN A 2 -12.09 -1.20 -5.43
C ASN A 2 -10.59 -1.52 -5.56
N TYR A 3 -10.27 -2.81 -5.66
CA TYR A 3 -8.91 -3.28 -5.87
C TYR A 3 -8.91 -4.67 -6.51
N THR A 4 -7.83 -4.97 -7.21
CA THR A 4 -7.52 -6.32 -7.72
C THR A 4 -6.44 -6.97 -6.86
N THR A 5 -6.34 -8.30 -6.92
CA THR A 5 -5.41 -9.08 -6.10
C THR A 5 -4.50 -9.97 -6.94
N CYS A 6 -3.28 -10.19 -6.48
CA CYS A 6 -2.41 -11.26 -6.94
C CYS A 6 -1.89 -12.05 -5.74
N SER A 7 -2.19 -13.35 -5.73
CA SER A 7 -1.80 -14.27 -4.66
C SER A 7 -0.47 -14.94 -5.00
N PHE A 8 0.52 -14.82 -4.12
CA PHE A 8 1.80 -15.47 -4.23
C PHE A 8 1.99 -16.47 -3.08
N ARG A 9 2.42 -17.69 -3.39
CA ARG A 9 2.51 -18.82 -2.44
C ARG A 9 1.20 -19.05 -1.67
N HIS A 10 0.08 -19.01 -2.39
CA HIS A 10 -1.27 -19.28 -1.87
C HIS A 10 -1.73 -18.32 -0.74
N ALA A 11 -1.17 -17.11 -0.66
CA ALA A 11 -1.49 -16.15 0.40
C ALA A 11 -2.99 -15.92 0.57
N GLU A 12 -3.74 -15.76 -0.53
CA GLU A 12 -5.19 -15.55 -0.49
C GLU A 12 -5.94 -16.68 0.19
N ILE A 13 -5.57 -17.94 -0.05
CA ILE A 13 -6.20 -19.10 0.60
C ILE A 13 -5.80 -19.15 2.07
N ILE A 14 -4.51 -18.97 2.37
CA ILE A 14 -3.99 -19.02 3.74
C ILE A 14 -4.64 -17.92 4.60
N LEU A 15 -4.87 -16.72 4.05
CA LEU A 15 -5.51 -15.61 4.76
C LEU A 15 -6.97 -15.89 5.18
N GLN A 16 -7.64 -16.89 4.58
CA GLN A 16 -8.98 -17.32 4.99
C GLN A 16 -8.98 -18.24 6.21
N GLU A 17 -7.84 -18.81 6.59
CA GLU A 17 -7.76 -19.70 7.74
C GLU A 17 -8.13 -18.96 9.04
N PRO A 18 -8.76 -19.63 10.03
CA PRO A 18 -9.23 -18.99 11.27
C PRO A 18 -8.16 -18.20 12.03
N ARG A 19 -6.89 -18.56 11.86
CA ARG A 19 -5.75 -17.87 12.45
C ARG A 19 -5.57 -16.44 11.90
N PHE A 20 -5.84 -16.22 10.62
CA PHE A 20 -5.51 -14.97 9.92
C PHE A 20 -6.75 -14.18 9.50
N SER A 21 -7.90 -14.85 9.35
CA SER A 21 -9.11 -14.28 8.74
C SER A 21 -9.62 -13.04 9.46
N ALA A 22 -9.56 -12.98 10.79
CA ALA A 22 -9.96 -11.80 11.54
C ALA A 22 -9.14 -10.55 11.14
N GLN A 23 -7.82 -10.69 11.08
CA GLN A 23 -6.93 -9.59 10.70
C GLN A 23 -7.02 -9.26 9.21
N TYR A 24 -7.25 -10.28 8.36
CA TYR A 24 -7.45 -10.06 6.94
C TYR A 24 -8.77 -9.31 6.65
N ASN A 25 -9.83 -9.61 7.41
CA ASN A 25 -11.11 -8.90 7.33
C ASN A 25 -10.97 -7.44 7.73
N GLU A 26 -10.14 -7.12 8.73
CA GLU A 26 -9.81 -5.72 9.08
C GLU A 26 -9.21 -4.98 7.87
N ILE A 27 -8.23 -5.58 7.20
CA ILE A 27 -7.58 -4.97 6.02
C ILE A 27 -8.59 -4.77 4.89
N THR A 28 -9.37 -5.80 4.61
CA THR A 28 -10.41 -5.75 3.58
C THR A 28 -11.43 -4.65 3.89
N ALA A 29 -11.89 -4.54 5.14
CA ALA A 29 -12.82 -3.51 5.58
C ALA A 29 -12.21 -2.09 5.48
N VAL A 30 -10.92 -1.92 5.80
CA VAL A 30 -10.21 -0.64 5.62
C VAL A 30 -10.16 -0.25 4.15
N LEU A 31 -9.72 -1.16 3.26
CA LEU A 31 -9.57 -0.87 1.83
C LEU A 31 -10.92 -0.58 1.17
N THR A 32 -11.90 -1.46 1.38
CA THR A 32 -13.24 -1.32 0.80
C THR A 32 -14.00 -0.13 1.37
N GLY A 33 -13.80 0.18 2.65
CA GLY A 33 -14.49 1.27 3.33
C GLY A 33 -14.03 2.68 2.98
N ILE A 34 -12.87 2.87 2.32
CA ILE A 34 -12.45 4.19 1.84
C ILE A 34 -13.30 4.58 0.64
N THR A 35 -14.11 5.61 0.76
CA THR A 35 -15.02 6.08 -0.31
C THR A 35 -14.36 7.14 -1.19
N ASP A 36 -14.94 7.39 -2.37
CA ASP A 36 -14.48 8.48 -3.23
C ASP A 36 -14.64 9.85 -2.51
N ASP A 37 -15.71 10.05 -1.74
CA ASP A 37 -15.95 11.26 -0.96
C ASP A 37 -14.91 11.45 0.16
N ASP A 38 -14.46 10.37 0.81
CA ASP A 38 -13.35 10.43 1.77
C ASP A 38 -12.08 10.98 1.11
N ILE A 39 -11.77 10.49 -0.10
CA ILE A 39 -10.57 10.89 -0.85
C ILE A 39 -10.69 12.34 -1.29
N ILE A 40 -11.84 12.75 -1.87
CA ILE A 40 -12.09 14.13 -2.31
C ILE A 40 -11.97 15.09 -1.13
N THR A 41 -12.69 14.82 -0.05
CA THR A 41 -12.73 15.68 1.14
C THR A 41 -11.32 15.87 1.71
N LYS A 42 -10.55 14.78 1.85
CA LYS A 42 -9.19 14.84 2.36
C LYS A 42 -8.25 15.57 1.39
N HIS A 43 -8.36 15.33 0.08
CA HIS A 43 -7.54 15.97 -0.94
C HIS A 43 -7.75 17.49 -0.99
N GLU A 44 -8.99 17.93 -0.93
CA GLU A 44 -9.38 19.35 -0.94
C GLU A 44 -9.06 20.03 0.41
N SER A 45 -8.92 19.28 1.51
CA SER A 45 -8.56 19.82 2.82
C SER A 45 -7.10 20.31 2.93
N TYR A 46 -6.20 19.91 2.03
CA TYR A 46 -4.80 20.30 2.11
C TYR A 46 -4.58 21.75 1.68
N SER A 47 -3.91 22.53 2.54
CA SER A 47 -3.46 23.89 2.20
C SER A 47 -2.49 23.94 1.01
N ASN A 48 -1.68 22.89 0.86
CA ASN A 48 -0.86 22.65 -0.33
C ASN A 48 -1.33 21.36 -1.01
N THR A 49 -2.28 21.49 -1.92
CA THR A 49 -2.92 20.38 -2.61
C THR A 49 -1.89 19.48 -3.30
N PRO A 50 -1.82 18.19 -2.94
CA PRO A 50 -0.85 17.28 -3.53
C PRO A 50 -1.13 17.06 -5.03
N LYS A 51 -0.10 16.65 -5.79
CA LYS A 51 -0.24 16.33 -7.22
C LYS A 51 -1.10 15.11 -7.49
N SER A 52 -1.17 14.20 -6.53
CA SER A 52 -1.85 12.91 -6.64
C SER A 52 -2.56 12.54 -5.35
N ILE A 53 -3.44 11.55 -5.44
CA ILE A 53 -4.13 10.98 -4.26
C ILE A 53 -3.26 10.02 -3.43
N SER A 54 -1.99 9.79 -3.80
CA SER A 54 -1.08 8.91 -3.03
C SER A 54 -0.98 9.30 -1.54
N ARG A 55 -0.78 10.60 -1.27
CA ARG A 55 -0.71 11.14 0.09
C ARG A 55 -2.04 10.99 0.82
N VAL A 56 -3.15 11.27 0.13
CA VAL A 56 -4.50 11.12 0.69
C VAL A 56 -4.73 9.68 1.14
N ILE A 57 -4.43 8.72 0.28
CA ILE A 57 -4.64 7.29 0.56
C ILE A 57 -3.72 6.85 1.70
N ASN A 58 -2.44 7.24 1.70
CA ASN A 58 -1.53 6.95 2.80
C ASN A 58 -2.07 7.45 4.15
N ASP A 59 -2.56 8.69 4.19
CA ASP A 59 -3.08 9.28 5.43
C ASP A 59 -4.38 8.58 5.89
N LEU A 60 -5.29 8.25 4.97
CA LEU A 60 -6.53 7.51 5.27
C LEU A 60 -6.25 6.08 5.74
N LEU A 61 -5.34 5.36 5.09
CA LEU A 61 -4.93 4.02 5.50
C LEU A 61 -4.31 4.08 6.91
N LYS A 62 -3.41 5.03 7.15
CA LYS A 62 -2.77 5.20 8.46
C LYS A 62 -3.80 5.45 9.56
N GLU A 63 -4.71 6.39 9.36
CA GLU A 63 -5.78 6.70 10.32
C GLU A 63 -6.62 5.46 10.67
N ARG A 64 -7.09 4.74 9.64
CA ARG A 64 -7.97 3.58 9.82
C ARG A 64 -7.26 2.37 10.41
N PHE A 65 -6.01 2.11 10.03
CA PHE A 65 -5.22 1.03 10.62
C PHE A 65 -4.86 1.31 12.08
N LEU A 66 -4.49 2.55 12.43
CA LEU A 66 -4.22 2.93 13.83
C LEU A 66 -5.49 2.77 14.70
N ALA A 67 -6.66 3.13 14.19
CA ALA A 67 -7.93 2.93 14.89
C ALA A 67 -8.23 1.44 15.18
N LEU A 68 -7.64 0.52 14.41
CA LEU A 68 -7.72 -0.93 14.58
C LEU A 68 -6.51 -1.50 15.34
N ASN A 69 -5.71 -0.67 16.01
CA ASN A 69 -4.53 -1.05 16.78
C ASN A 69 -3.43 -1.75 15.95
N TRP A 70 -3.31 -1.41 14.66
CA TRP A 70 -2.12 -1.75 13.89
C TRP A 70 -0.96 -0.85 14.32
N SER A 71 0.23 -1.43 14.43
CA SER A 71 1.43 -0.64 14.72
C SER A 71 1.97 -0.05 13.42
N SER A 72 1.89 1.27 13.27
CA SER A 72 2.52 1.95 12.13
C SER A 72 4.03 1.98 12.30
N GLU A 73 4.76 1.91 11.20
CA GLU A 73 6.20 2.09 11.18
C GLU A 73 6.91 1.07 12.11
N SER A 74 6.53 -0.20 12.00
CA SER A 74 6.98 -1.24 12.92
C SER A 74 8.43 -1.64 12.60
N PRO A 75 9.37 -1.57 13.56
CA PRO A 75 10.73 -2.06 13.33
C PRO A 75 10.72 -3.56 13.02
N ILE A 76 11.56 -3.99 12.08
CA ILE A 76 11.73 -5.41 11.74
C ILE A 76 12.64 -6.09 12.76
N PHE A 77 13.71 -5.40 13.18
CA PHE A 77 14.76 -5.93 14.05
C PHE A 77 14.81 -5.20 15.39
N GLN A 78 15.21 -5.90 16.47
CA GLN A 78 15.40 -5.28 17.80
C GLN A 78 16.76 -4.59 17.95
N HIS A 79 17.75 -5.00 17.15
CA HIS A 79 19.12 -4.52 17.30
C HIS A 79 19.26 -3.05 16.89
N SER A 80 19.98 -2.25 17.69
CA SER A 80 20.18 -0.81 17.47
C SER A 80 20.87 -0.45 16.15
N ASP A 81 21.65 -1.39 15.61
CA ASP A 81 22.38 -1.21 14.35
C ASP A 81 21.47 -1.27 13.12
N TYR A 82 20.26 -1.83 13.26
CA TYR A 82 19.27 -1.95 12.19
C TYR A 82 18.11 -0.99 12.45
N THR A 83 18.41 0.31 12.42
CA THR A 83 17.47 1.41 12.67
C THR A 83 17.24 2.26 11.41
N GLY A 84 16.19 3.09 11.44
CA GLY A 84 15.81 3.97 10.32
C GLY A 84 14.78 3.35 9.38
N GLU A 85 14.32 4.14 8.41
CA GLU A 85 13.18 3.82 7.52
C GLU A 85 13.37 2.52 6.73
N THR A 86 14.62 2.18 6.39
CA THR A 86 14.96 0.95 5.67
C THR A 86 14.48 -0.31 6.39
N TRP A 87 14.52 -0.32 7.72
CA TRP A 87 14.26 -1.50 8.55
C TRP A 87 12.90 -1.48 9.23
N ARG A 88 11.93 -0.77 8.64
CA ARG A 88 10.59 -0.64 9.17
C ARG A 88 9.55 -1.09 8.15
N LEU A 89 8.53 -1.76 8.65
CA LEU A 89 7.29 -2.03 7.93
C LEU A 89 6.37 -0.84 8.07
N ASP A 90 5.57 -0.55 7.04
CA ASP A 90 4.59 0.53 7.13
C ASP A 90 3.53 0.22 8.19
N PHE A 91 3.03 -1.02 8.25
CA PHE A 91 2.19 -1.49 9.34
C PHE A 91 2.46 -2.96 9.68
N ALA A 92 2.20 -3.32 10.94
CA ALA A 92 2.19 -4.72 11.36
C ALA A 92 1.23 -4.95 12.52
N LYS A 93 0.65 -6.15 12.59
CA LYS A 93 -0.18 -6.60 13.71
C LYS A 93 -0.15 -8.13 13.74
N ALA A 94 0.23 -8.69 14.90
CA ALA A 94 0.39 -10.12 15.11
C ALA A 94 1.10 -10.84 13.94
N ASP A 95 0.40 -11.68 13.19
CA ASP A 95 0.98 -12.51 12.13
C ASP A 95 1.05 -11.81 10.75
N LEU A 96 0.55 -10.58 10.59
CA LEU A 96 0.48 -9.89 9.31
C LEU A 96 1.34 -8.61 9.28
N SER A 97 1.99 -8.39 8.13
CA SER A 97 2.69 -7.14 7.79
C SER A 97 2.10 -6.51 6.54
N ILE A 98 2.12 -5.18 6.46
CA ILE A 98 1.61 -4.41 5.34
C ILE A 98 2.67 -3.42 4.86
N GLU A 99 2.81 -3.32 3.54
CA GLU A 99 3.62 -2.35 2.82
C GLU A 99 2.73 -1.55 1.86
N VAL A 100 2.76 -0.23 1.93
CA VAL A 100 2.00 0.68 1.05
C VAL A 100 2.96 1.30 0.04
N ALA A 101 2.97 0.73 -1.16
CA ALA A 101 3.94 1.02 -2.19
C ALA A 101 3.41 1.98 -3.26
N PHE A 102 3.47 3.27 -2.96
CA PHE A 102 3.29 4.38 -3.93
C PHE A 102 4.59 5.09 -4.28
N ASN A 103 5.73 4.42 -4.06
CA ASN A 103 7.07 4.93 -4.31
C ASN A 103 7.59 4.53 -5.71
N HIS A 104 8.82 4.94 -6.01
CA HIS A 104 9.47 4.71 -7.30
C HIS A 104 9.61 3.21 -7.62
N SER A 105 9.44 2.82 -8.89
CA SER A 105 9.42 1.40 -9.28
C SER A 105 10.72 0.63 -9.02
N THR A 106 11.83 1.34 -8.76
CA THR A 106 13.11 0.71 -8.39
C THR A 106 13.10 0.13 -6.98
N VAL A 107 12.12 0.50 -6.15
CA VAL A 107 11.99 0.05 -4.75
C VAL A 107 11.07 -1.17 -4.62
N ILE A 108 10.45 -1.63 -5.72
CA ILE A 108 9.51 -2.77 -5.73
C ILE A 108 10.09 -4.01 -5.04
N ALA A 109 11.31 -4.41 -5.42
CA ALA A 109 11.97 -5.56 -4.81
C ALA A 109 12.14 -5.40 -3.30
N TRP A 110 12.43 -4.18 -2.83
CA TRP A 110 12.56 -3.91 -1.39
C TRP A 110 11.22 -4.01 -0.67
N ASN A 111 10.15 -3.44 -1.22
CA ASN A 111 8.79 -3.55 -0.68
C ASN A 111 8.34 -5.02 -0.60
N LEU A 112 8.75 -5.88 -1.54
CA LEU A 112 8.48 -7.32 -1.51
C LEU A 112 9.34 -8.07 -0.48
N ILE A 113 10.58 -7.64 -0.26
CA ILE A 113 11.52 -8.31 0.64
C ILE A 113 11.26 -7.97 2.11
N LYS A 114 10.81 -6.75 2.44
CA LYS A 114 10.57 -6.34 3.84
C LYS A 114 9.63 -7.30 4.61
N PRO A 115 8.48 -7.73 4.08
CA PRO A 115 7.64 -8.75 4.73
C PRO A 115 8.32 -10.11 4.91
N VAL A 116 9.18 -10.52 3.97
CA VAL A 116 10.00 -11.74 4.07
C VAL A 116 10.96 -11.61 5.25
N LEU A 117 11.65 -10.47 5.36
CA LEU A 117 12.56 -10.21 6.48
C LEU A 117 11.82 -10.20 7.82
N ALA A 118 10.60 -9.68 7.90
CA ALA A 118 9.81 -9.72 9.13
C ALA A 118 9.29 -11.12 9.49
N SER A 119 9.20 -12.02 8.51
CA SER A 119 8.57 -13.32 8.67
C SER A 119 9.54 -14.49 8.80
N GLU A 120 10.73 -14.39 8.21
CA GLU A 120 11.78 -15.40 8.28
C GLU A 120 12.65 -15.23 9.54
N LEU A 121 13.03 -16.36 10.12
CA LEU A 121 14.01 -16.39 11.21
C LEU A 121 15.42 -16.19 10.63
N ASN A 122 16.22 -15.36 11.30
CA ASN A 122 17.64 -15.24 10.99
C ASN A 122 18.42 -14.91 12.28
N HIS A 123 19.73 -14.69 12.15
CA HIS A 123 20.61 -14.42 13.29
C HIS A 123 20.37 -13.08 13.98
N VAL A 124 19.47 -12.24 13.44
CA VAL A 124 19.09 -10.95 14.04
C VAL A 124 17.72 -11.09 14.70
N GLN A 125 17.66 -10.78 15.99
CA GLN A 125 16.42 -10.83 16.76
C GLN A 125 15.36 -9.89 16.16
N LYS A 126 14.15 -10.41 15.95
CA LYS A 126 13.03 -9.66 15.38
C LYS A 126 12.28 -8.86 16.42
N ALA A 127 11.93 -7.63 16.08
CA ALA A 127 11.02 -6.83 16.90
C ALA A 127 9.55 -7.24 16.69
N ILE A 128 9.23 -7.75 15.51
CA ILE A 128 7.97 -8.42 15.20
C ILE A 128 8.22 -9.62 14.28
N GLN A 129 7.53 -10.74 14.54
CA GLN A 129 7.63 -11.96 13.74
C GLN A 129 6.30 -12.23 13.03
N THR A 130 6.14 -11.68 11.83
CA THR A 130 4.95 -11.93 11.01
C THR A 130 5.04 -13.28 10.29
N LYS A 131 4.01 -13.63 9.52
CA LYS A 131 3.90 -14.86 8.74
C LYS A 131 3.49 -14.62 7.29
N ILE A 132 2.74 -13.55 7.04
CA ILE A 132 2.21 -13.21 5.72
C ILE A 132 2.44 -11.72 5.48
N GLY A 133 2.88 -11.38 4.26
CA GLY A 133 3.02 -10.00 3.81
C GLY A 133 1.86 -9.59 2.90
N ILE A 134 1.43 -8.35 3.04
CA ILE A 134 0.44 -7.73 2.15
C ILE A 134 1.06 -6.46 1.58
N VAL A 135 1.03 -6.31 0.26
CA VAL A 135 1.50 -5.10 -0.41
C VAL A 135 0.30 -4.38 -1.02
N ILE A 136 0.08 -3.14 -0.66
CA ILE A 136 -0.93 -2.27 -1.25
C ILE A 136 -0.23 -1.35 -2.24
N THR A 137 -0.62 -1.38 -3.51
CA THR A 137 -0.03 -0.56 -4.57
C THR A 137 -1.12 -0.05 -5.52
N ALA A 138 -0.76 0.75 -6.53
CA ALA A 138 -1.70 1.27 -7.51
C ALA A 138 -1.65 0.45 -8.80
N THR A 139 -2.81 0.14 -9.40
CA THR A 139 -2.86 -0.33 -10.80
C THR A 139 -2.32 0.73 -11.76
N GLN A 140 -1.96 0.34 -12.99
CA GLN A 140 -1.56 1.31 -14.01
C GLN A 140 -2.67 2.33 -14.29
N ASN A 141 -3.94 1.93 -14.24
CA ASN A 141 -5.09 2.83 -14.39
C ASN A 141 -5.21 3.80 -13.21
N MET A 142 -5.05 3.31 -11.98
CA MET A 142 -5.02 4.15 -10.78
C MET A 142 -3.87 5.14 -10.80
N LYS A 143 -2.69 4.74 -11.29
CA LYS A 143 -1.54 5.65 -11.44
C LYS A 143 -1.92 6.84 -12.33
N VAL A 144 -2.56 6.58 -13.47
CA VAL A 144 -2.97 7.63 -14.42
C VAL A 144 -4.10 8.48 -13.86
N LEU A 145 -5.22 7.87 -13.46
CA LEU A 145 -6.43 8.60 -13.05
C LEU A 145 -6.33 9.20 -11.64
N GLY A 146 -5.48 8.65 -10.78
CA GLY A 146 -5.14 9.23 -9.47
C GLY A 146 -4.05 10.30 -9.52
N GLY A 147 -3.52 10.61 -10.72
CA GLY A 147 -2.53 11.67 -10.94
C GLY A 147 -1.16 11.38 -10.34
N PHE A 148 -0.79 10.11 -10.17
CA PHE A 148 0.50 9.70 -9.60
C PHE A 148 1.67 10.07 -10.54
N ASP A 149 2.86 10.16 -9.98
CA ASP A 149 4.08 10.35 -10.78
C ASP A 149 4.33 9.15 -11.69
N GLY A 150 4.84 9.39 -12.91
CA GLY A 150 5.06 8.34 -13.91
C GLY A 150 6.03 7.25 -13.46
N ALA A 151 6.92 7.57 -12.53
CA ALA A 151 7.94 6.67 -12.02
C ALA A 151 7.44 5.72 -10.91
N VAL A 152 6.21 5.91 -10.43
CA VAL A 152 5.60 5.05 -9.40
C VAL A 152 5.49 3.60 -9.90
N GLY A 153 5.87 2.66 -9.02
CA GLY A 153 5.67 1.23 -9.25
C GLY A 153 4.18 0.87 -9.27
N THR A 154 3.77 0.04 -10.21
CA THR A 154 2.36 -0.36 -10.36
C THR A 154 2.17 -1.83 -10.02
N PHE A 155 0.93 -2.20 -9.72
CA PHE A 155 0.49 -3.58 -9.49
C PHE A 155 1.06 -4.55 -10.53
N GLU A 156 0.96 -4.20 -11.80
CA GLU A 156 1.43 -5.04 -12.91
C GLU A 156 2.94 -5.28 -12.81
N LYS A 157 3.72 -4.23 -12.49
CA LYS A 157 5.16 -4.37 -12.24
C LYS A 157 5.45 -5.21 -11.01
N PHE A 158 4.66 -5.09 -9.94
CA PHE A 158 4.81 -5.95 -8.76
C PHE A 158 4.61 -7.42 -9.13
N VAL A 159 3.58 -7.74 -9.92
CA VAL A 159 3.30 -9.09 -10.41
C VAL A 159 4.47 -9.63 -11.25
N ASP A 160 5.02 -8.81 -12.16
CA ASP A 160 6.17 -9.19 -12.99
C ASP A 160 7.44 -9.51 -12.16
N TYR A 161 7.58 -8.93 -10.97
CA TYR A 161 8.71 -9.18 -10.07
C TYR A 161 8.59 -10.50 -9.30
N LEU A 162 7.38 -11.08 -9.18
CA LEU A 162 7.18 -12.29 -8.38
C LEU A 162 7.91 -13.53 -8.95
N PRO A 163 7.80 -13.88 -10.25
CA PRO A 163 8.50 -15.04 -10.79
C PRO A 163 10.03 -15.00 -10.65
N PRO A 164 10.75 -13.93 -11.02
CA PRO A 164 12.20 -13.91 -10.90
C PRO A 164 12.68 -13.88 -9.44
N LEU A 165 11.87 -13.38 -8.51
CA LEU A 165 12.20 -13.32 -7.08
C LEU A 165 11.69 -14.55 -6.31
N GLN A 166 11.16 -15.58 -6.97
CA GLN A 166 10.45 -16.68 -6.31
C GLN A 166 11.25 -17.37 -5.20
N ASN A 167 12.56 -17.56 -5.40
CA ASN A 167 13.45 -18.20 -4.40
C ASN A 167 13.86 -17.27 -3.26
N LEU A 168 13.71 -15.96 -3.42
CA LEU A 168 13.98 -14.96 -2.39
C LEU A 168 12.73 -14.65 -1.57
N LEU A 169 11.57 -14.62 -2.21
CA LEU A 169 10.28 -14.41 -1.55
C LEU A 169 9.79 -15.75 -1.01
N THR A 170 10.21 -16.13 0.20
CA THR A 170 9.91 -17.46 0.76
C THR A 170 8.57 -17.53 1.48
N VAL A 171 7.97 -16.39 1.81
CA VAL A 171 6.71 -16.31 2.57
C VAL A 171 5.50 -15.99 1.69
N PRO A 172 4.27 -16.30 2.12
CA PRO A 172 3.06 -15.90 1.42
C PRO A 172 2.96 -14.37 1.31
N LEU A 173 2.68 -13.89 0.10
CA LEU A 173 2.47 -12.47 -0.20
C LEU A 173 1.15 -12.28 -0.96
N LEU A 174 0.36 -11.30 -0.53
CA LEU A 174 -0.81 -10.83 -1.27
C LEU A 174 -0.54 -9.43 -1.79
N ILE A 175 -0.61 -9.23 -3.10
CA ILE A 175 -0.48 -7.91 -3.72
C ILE A 175 -1.88 -7.37 -4.02
N ASN A 176 -2.24 -6.25 -3.42
CA ASN A 176 -3.49 -5.54 -3.65
C ASN A 176 -3.22 -4.31 -4.55
N GLY A 177 -3.70 -4.35 -5.78
CA GLY A 177 -3.65 -3.23 -6.72
C GLY A 177 -4.91 -2.38 -6.61
N LEU A 178 -4.81 -1.20 -6.02
CA LEU A 178 -5.92 -0.25 -5.93
C LEU A 178 -6.37 0.19 -7.33
N GLU A 179 -7.67 0.17 -7.54
CA GLU A 179 -8.32 0.64 -8.75
C GLU A 179 -8.63 2.14 -8.66
N PRO A 180 -8.78 2.84 -9.81
CA PRO A 180 -9.12 4.25 -9.82
C PRO A 180 -10.47 4.54 -9.16
N PRO A 181 -10.66 5.77 -8.60
CA PRO A 181 -11.97 6.23 -8.15
C PRO A 181 -13.02 6.15 -9.26
N THR A 182 -14.25 5.87 -8.87
CA THR A 182 -15.36 5.65 -9.81
C THR A 182 -16.13 6.90 -10.16
N SER A 183 -16.04 7.94 -9.33
CA SER A 183 -16.78 9.21 -9.47
C SER A 183 -15.91 10.40 -9.85
N PHE A 184 -14.58 10.25 -9.85
CA PHE A 184 -13.67 11.34 -10.22
C PHE A 184 -12.33 10.84 -10.75
N LYS A 185 -11.56 11.78 -11.30
CA LYS A 185 -10.13 11.64 -11.59
C LYS A 185 -9.36 12.87 -11.13
N ILE A 186 -8.04 12.73 -11.02
CA ILE A 186 -7.13 13.85 -10.82
C ILE A 186 -6.55 14.30 -12.15
N THR A 187 -6.61 15.61 -12.41
CA THR A 187 -5.84 16.26 -13.48
C THR A 187 -4.79 17.17 -12.87
N HIS A 188 -3.68 17.36 -13.59
CA HIS A 188 -2.63 18.27 -13.12
C HIS A 188 -2.85 19.66 -13.68
N CYS A 189 -2.78 20.67 -12.83
CA CYS A 189 -2.75 22.08 -13.24
C CYS A 189 -1.57 22.80 -12.60
N GLN A 190 -1.17 23.91 -13.20
CA GLN A 190 -0.01 24.69 -12.78
C GLN A 190 -0.43 26.13 -12.46
N PRO A 191 -0.94 26.39 -11.23
CA PRO A 191 -1.39 27.72 -10.84
C PRO A 191 -0.25 28.75 -10.76
N GLU A 192 0.99 28.29 -10.48
CA GLU A 192 2.17 29.14 -10.36
C GLU A 192 3.39 28.48 -11.04
N LEU A 193 4.41 29.28 -11.37
CA LEU A 193 5.64 28.77 -11.97
C LEU A 193 6.27 27.70 -11.06
N ARG A 194 6.59 26.53 -11.63
CA ARG A 194 7.14 25.34 -10.95
C ARG A 194 6.24 24.69 -9.87
N LYS A 195 4.98 25.10 -9.72
CA LYS A 195 4.03 24.49 -8.78
C LYS A 195 2.92 23.76 -9.54
N THR A 196 3.05 22.43 -9.64
CA THR A 196 1.98 21.57 -10.15
C THR A 196 1.16 21.04 -8.98
N ILE A 197 -0.17 21.08 -9.10
CA ILE A 197 -1.12 20.51 -8.14
C ILE A 197 -2.09 19.56 -8.85
N GLY A 198 -2.72 18.66 -8.09
CA GLY A 198 -3.77 17.78 -8.58
C GLY A 198 -5.15 18.38 -8.31
N GLN A 199 -5.96 18.53 -9.34
CA GLN A 199 -7.34 18.99 -9.26
C GLN A 199 -8.31 17.82 -9.42
N VAL A 200 -9.34 17.77 -8.56
CA VAL A 200 -10.43 16.79 -8.65
C VAL A 200 -11.34 17.17 -9.81
N ILE A 201 -11.51 16.27 -10.76
CA ILE A 201 -12.50 16.36 -11.84
C ILE A 201 -13.51 15.24 -11.63
N ARG A 202 -14.70 15.58 -11.14
CA ARG A 202 -15.82 14.64 -10.99
C ARG A 202 -16.29 14.22 -12.39
N TYR A 203 -16.63 12.95 -12.56
CA TYR A 203 -17.27 12.51 -13.81
C TYR A 203 -18.67 13.13 -13.86
N ASP A 204 -19.05 13.64 -15.02
CA ASP A 204 -20.41 14.12 -15.21
C ASP A 204 -21.36 12.92 -15.08
N ASN A 205 -22.39 13.05 -14.25
CA ASN A 205 -23.50 12.10 -14.19
C ASN A 205 -24.41 12.25 -15.43
N ASN A 206 -23.81 12.34 -16.62
CA ASN A 206 -24.52 12.40 -17.90
C ASN A 206 -24.26 11.09 -18.65
N GLU A 207 -24.96 10.04 -18.22
CA GLU A 207 -25.83 9.16 -19.03
C GLU A 207 -26.40 8.02 -18.16
#